data_AF-A0A1I2XMH6-F1
#
_entry.id   AF-A0A1I2XMH6-F1
#
_cell.length_a   1.000
_cell.length_b   1.000
_cell.length_c   1.000
_cell.angle_alpha   90.00
_cell.angle_beta   90.00
_cell.angle_gamma   90.00
#
_symmetry.space_group_name_H-M   'P 1'
#
loop_
_entity.id
_entity.type
_entity.pdbx_description
1 polymer ?
#
loop_
_entity_poly.entity_id
_entity_poly.type
_entity_poly.pdbx_seq_one_letter_code
_entity_poly.pdbx_strand_id
1 'polypeptide(L)'
;MTLRLFCQAVAVVFLIAASYSGPAMATDTKDQKRERQVLRRMQQQLTEIQQQKSAVDQEKTVLEDALKKTQKETQKEIDIHKRSTASAAAKAHQLEKLIEAANNEKAELRARLDEAEKQNQAVSAQRDQLQQDLKKTVSVLAKENEQRKLCEANNTELYRIGMELVDWYTRKGAFNAILEAEPFTRMKSVEMENLLENYREKLEGQRLERTIN
;
A
#
# COMPACT_ATOMS: atom_id res chain seq x y z
N MET A 1 -25.17 35.46 75.80
CA MET A 1 -23.83 35.66 76.41
C MET A 1 -23.01 36.38 75.33
N THR A 2 -22.88 37.71 75.26
CA THR A 2 -22.61 38.73 76.29
C THR A 2 -23.20 40.11 75.91
N LEU A 3 -24.37 40.16 75.26
CA LEU A 3 -25.04 41.42 74.86
C LEU A 3 -26.10 41.91 75.88
N ARG A 4 -25.81 41.78 77.19
CA ARG A 4 -26.70 42.21 78.30
C ARG A 4 -26.00 42.98 79.42
N LEU A 5 -24.72 43.33 79.26
CA LEU A 5 -23.88 43.91 80.32
C LEU A 5 -23.63 45.43 80.23
N PHE A 6 -24.17 46.12 79.22
CA PHE A 6 -23.99 47.58 79.06
C PHE A 6 -25.20 48.43 79.46
N CYS A 7 -26.30 47.82 79.94
CA CYS A 7 -27.55 48.54 80.28
C CYS A 7 -27.76 48.85 81.78
N GLN A 8 -26.78 48.60 82.67
CA GLN A 8 -26.96 48.81 84.12
C GLN A 8 -26.03 49.85 84.77
N ALA A 9 -25.22 50.58 84.01
CA ALA A 9 -24.21 51.49 84.59
C ALA A 9 -24.52 53.00 84.51
N VAL A 10 -25.69 53.43 84.03
CA VAL A 10 -25.96 54.88 83.86
C VAL A 10 -27.16 55.39 84.68
N ALA A 11 -27.86 54.53 85.41
CA ALA A 11 -29.11 54.90 86.08
C ALA A 11 -28.98 55.47 87.51
N VAL A 12 -27.78 55.74 88.05
CA VAL A 12 -27.61 56.10 89.48
C VAL A 12 -27.02 57.50 89.73
N VAL A 13 -26.65 58.28 88.72
CA VAL A 13 -26.07 59.63 88.93
C VAL A 13 -27.09 60.77 88.87
N PHE A 14 -28.38 60.49 88.61
CA PHE A 14 -29.33 61.54 88.24
C PHE A 14 -30.43 61.89 89.27
N LEU A 15 -30.20 61.72 90.57
CA LEU A 15 -31.18 62.15 91.57
C LEU A 15 -30.50 62.59 92.86
N ILE A 16 -30.08 63.87 92.90
CA ILE A 16 -30.06 64.81 94.04
C ILE A 16 -28.88 65.79 93.83
N ALA A 17 -29.17 66.93 93.21
CA ALA A 17 -28.53 68.21 93.52
C ALA A 17 -29.55 69.30 93.21
N ALA A 18 -30.02 69.92 94.28
CA ALA A 18 -31.12 70.87 94.32
C ALA A 18 -30.77 72.21 93.65
N SER A 19 -31.82 72.82 93.07
CA SER A 19 -32.19 74.24 93.11
C SER A 19 -31.09 75.31 93.23
N TYR A 20 -31.00 76.24 92.26
CA TYR A 20 -31.29 77.68 92.44
C TYR A 20 -31.02 78.51 91.16
N SER A 21 -32.06 79.24 90.73
CA SER A 21 -32.16 80.58 90.12
C SER A 21 -31.13 81.14 89.12
N GLY A 22 -31.64 81.54 87.94
CA GLY A 22 -31.55 82.93 87.47
C GLY A 22 -30.68 83.22 86.23
N PRO A 23 -31.10 84.10 85.29
CA PRO A 23 -30.68 84.08 83.88
C PRO A 23 -29.60 85.11 83.52
N ALA A 24 -28.81 84.85 82.46
CA ALA A 24 -28.13 85.91 81.70
C ALA A 24 -27.77 85.44 80.29
N MET A 25 -28.23 86.22 79.31
CA MET A 25 -27.92 86.14 77.89
C MET A 25 -26.48 86.59 77.57
N ALA A 26 -26.03 86.20 76.38
CA ALA A 26 -25.09 86.89 75.50
C ALA A 26 -23.57 86.65 75.64
N THR A 27 -23.05 85.77 74.77
CA THR A 27 -21.84 85.98 73.93
C THR A 27 -21.91 84.99 72.76
N ASP A 28 -22.67 85.35 71.72
CA ASP A 28 -22.83 84.55 70.50
C ASP A 28 -22.47 85.46 69.31
N THR A 29 -21.40 85.15 68.56
CA THR A 29 -21.15 85.69 67.19
C THR A 29 -19.81 85.25 66.57
N LYS A 30 -18.74 84.98 67.34
CA LYS A 30 -17.44 84.52 66.78
C LYS A 30 -17.32 82.99 66.69
N ASP A 31 -17.74 82.26 67.72
CA ASP A 31 -17.68 80.79 67.72
C ASP A 31 -18.70 80.16 66.77
N GLN A 32 -19.92 80.73 66.69
CA GLN A 32 -20.96 80.31 65.75
C GLN A 32 -20.55 80.50 64.27
N LYS A 33 -19.69 81.49 63.95
CA LYS A 33 -19.14 81.67 62.59
C LYS A 33 -18.06 80.65 62.27
N ARG A 34 -17.19 80.29 63.22
CA ARG A 34 -16.19 79.23 63.07
C ARG A 34 -16.85 77.86 62.93
N GLU A 35 -17.85 77.55 63.74
CA GLU A 35 -18.64 76.32 63.63
C GLU A 35 -19.37 76.22 62.29
N ARG A 36 -20.00 77.29 61.80
CA ARG A 36 -20.60 77.30 60.45
C ARG A 36 -19.56 77.07 59.35
N GLN A 37 -18.34 77.58 59.50
CA GLN A 37 -17.27 77.39 58.53
C GLN A 37 -16.72 75.96 58.54
N VAL A 38 -16.62 75.35 59.73
CA VAL A 38 -16.25 73.93 59.91
C VAL A 38 -17.34 73.01 59.36
N LEU A 39 -18.62 73.28 59.65
CA LEU A 39 -19.75 72.53 59.10
C LEU A 39 -19.80 72.62 57.57
N ARG A 40 -19.53 73.80 56.98
CA ARG A 40 -19.51 73.98 55.53
C ARG A 40 -18.39 73.20 54.86
N ARG A 41 -17.20 73.14 55.45
CA ARG A 41 -16.08 72.29 54.98
C ARG A 41 -16.41 70.81 55.12
N MET A 42 -17.02 70.41 56.24
CA MET A 42 -17.43 69.02 56.46
C MET A 42 -18.52 68.59 55.47
N GLN A 43 -19.46 69.48 55.16
CA GLN A 43 -20.48 69.25 54.15
C GLN A 43 -19.89 69.15 52.74
N GLN A 44 -18.88 69.97 52.41
CA GLN A 44 -18.11 69.87 51.16
C GLN A 44 -17.35 68.54 51.06
N GLN A 45 -16.69 68.11 52.14
CA GLN A 45 -16.01 66.80 52.19
C GLN A 45 -16.99 65.64 52.06
N LEU A 46 -18.17 65.71 52.68
CA LEU A 46 -19.21 64.70 52.50
C LEU A 46 -19.70 64.64 51.05
N THR A 47 -19.87 65.79 50.37
CA THR A 47 -20.25 65.79 48.94
C THR A 47 -19.14 65.24 48.04
N GLU A 48 -17.87 65.54 48.32
CA GLU A 48 -16.73 64.98 47.58
C GLU A 48 -16.62 63.47 47.79
N ILE A 49 -16.75 62.98 49.02
CA ILE A 49 -16.75 61.55 49.33
C ILE A 49 -17.96 60.85 48.69
N GLN A 50 -19.13 61.47 48.71
CA GLN A 50 -20.33 60.93 48.06
C GLN A 50 -20.13 60.82 46.54
N GLN A 51 -19.53 61.85 45.91
CA GLN A 51 -19.19 61.82 44.48
C GLN A 51 -18.14 60.75 44.17
N GLN A 52 -17.05 60.68 44.94
CA GLN A 52 -16.02 59.65 44.78
C GLN A 52 -16.58 58.25 44.95
N LYS A 53 -17.44 58.03 45.94
CA LYS A 53 -18.12 56.75 46.12
C LYS A 53 -19.00 56.40 44.92
N SER A 54 -19.77 57.35 44.40
CA SER A 54 -20.59 57.12 43.21
C SER A 54 -19.75 56.85 41.96
N ALA A 55 -18.59 57.50 41.82
CA ALA A 55 -17.66 57.26 40.71
C ALA A 55 -17.01 55.87 40.80
N VAL A 56 -16.57 55.46 42.00
CA VAL A 56 -16.01 54.12 42.24
C VAL A 56 -17.06 53.03 42.04
N ASP A 57 -18.30 53.24 42.48
CA ASP A 57 -19.40 52.29 42.25
C ASP A 57 -19.69 52.16 40.75
N GLN A 58 -19.67 53.27 39.98
CA GLN A 58 -19.78 53.24 38.52
C GLN A 58 -18.61 52.50 37.85
N GLU A 59 -17.37 52.84 38.18
CA GLU A 59 -16.18 52.16 37.65
C GLU A 59 -16.20 50.67 37.95
N LYS A 60 -16.63 50.27 39.15
CA LYS A 60 -16.77 48.87 39.52
C LYS A 60 -17.79 48.16 38.64
N THR A 61 -18.96 48.77 38.38
CA THR A 61 -19.95 48.16 37.47
C THR A 61 -19.43 48.03 36.04
N VAL A 62 -18.73 49.04 35.53
CA VAL A 62 -18.12 49.02 34.20
C VAL A 62 -17.04 47.94 34.09
N LEU A 63 -16.18 47.81 35.10
CA LEU A 63 -15.14 46.79 35.15
C LEU A 63 -15.73 45.38 35.30
N GLU A 64 -16.76 45.19 36.13
CA GLU A 64 -17.46 43.91 36.26
C GLU A 64 -18.13 43.49 34.95
N ASP A 65 -18.74 44.42 34.22
CA ASP A 65 -19.36 44.15 32.93
C ASP A 65 -18.32 43.88 31.83
N ALA A 66 -17.21 44.62 31.83
CA ALA A 66 -16.08 44.35 30.94
C ALA A 66 -15.49 42.96 31.22
N LEU A 67 -15.27 42.60 32.48
CA LEU A 67 -14.73 41.30 32.87
C LEU A 67 -15.67 40.15 32.48
N LYS A 68 -16.99 40.30 32.71
CA LYS A 68 -17.99 39.33 32.23
C LYS A 68 -18.00 39.19 30.71
N LYS A 69 -17.83 40.30 29.97
CA LYS A 69 -17.78 40.27 28.51
C LYS A 69 -16.54 39.55 28.02
N THR A 70 -15.35 39.92 28.52
CA THR A 70 -14.08 39.27 28.17
C THR A 70 -14.10 37.79 28.54
N GLN A 71 -14.65 37.42 29.71
CA GLN A 71 -14.77 36.02 30.11
C GLN A 71 -15.72 35.21 29.21
N LYS A 72 -16.79 35.82 28.71
CA LYS A 72 -17.67 35.17 27.71
C LYS A 72 -16.99 35.02 26.35
N GLU A 73 -16.20 36.00 25.92
CA GLU A 73 -15.45 35.96 24.67
C GLU A 73 -14.34 34.89 24.72
N THR A 74 -13.53 34.87 25.78
CA THR A 74 -12.49 33.85 25.97
C THR A 74 -13.08 32.45 26.08
N GLN A 75 -14.21 32.28 26.78
CA GLN A 75 -14.88 30.98 26.84
C GLN A 75 -15.34 30.49 25.46
N LYS A 76 -15.88 31.39 24.63
CA LYS A 76 -16.25 31.06 23.24
C LYS A 76 -15.04 30.67 22.40
N GLU A 77 -13.94 31.41 22.52
CA GLU A 77 -12.70 31.09 21.80
C GLU A 77 -12.12 29.74 22.24
N ILE A 78 -12.13 29.45 23.55
CA ILE A 78 -11.71 28.15 24.10
C ILE A 78 -12.58 27.02 23.51
N ASP A 79 -13.89 27.20 23.44
CA ASP A 79 -14.79 26.19 22.91
C ASP A 79 -14.59 25.99 21.39
N ILE A 80 -14.35 27.05 20.64
CA ILE A 80 -14.00 26.99 19.21
C ILE A 80 -12.67 26.26 19.02
N HIS A 81 -11.64 26.62 19.78
CA HIS A 81 -10.33 25.98 19.70
C HIS A 81 -10.42 24.50 20.08
N LYS A 82 -11.14 24.14 21.15
CA LYS A 82 -11.37 22.74 21.53
C LYS A 82 -12.05 21.93 20.43
N ARG A 83 -13.08 22.50 19.78
CA ARG A 83 -13.75 21.82 18.64
C ARG A 83 -12.81 21.67 17.45
N SER A 84 -12.02 22.70 17.16
CA SER A 84 -11.04 22.68 16.06
C SER A 84 -9.93 21.67 16.31
N THR A 85 -9.36 21.61 17.51
CA THR A 85 -8.31 20.65 17.87
C THR A 85 -8.85 19.22 17.89
N ALA A 86 -10.05 19.00 18.41
CA ALA A 86 -10.69 17.69 18.35
C ALA A 86 -10.94 17.24 16.89
N SER A 87 -11.40 18.13 16.02
CA SER A 87 -11.59 17.84 14.59
C SER A 87 -10.26 17.55 13.89
N ALA A 88 -9.22 18.34 14.16
CA ALA A 88 -7.89 18.13 13.60
C ALA A 88 -7.28 16.79 14.06
N ALA A 89 -7.42 16.45 15.34
CA ALA A 89 -6.96 15.18 15.89
C ALA A 89 -7.69 13.98 15.25
N ALA A 90 -9.01 14.08 15.06
CA ALA A 90 -9.79 13.05 14.39
C ALA A 90 -9.34 12.84 12.93
N LYS A 91 -9.08 13.94 12.20
CA LYS A 91 -8.54 13.88 10.84
C LYS A 91 -7.13 13.29 10.79
N ALA A 92 -6.25 13.67 11.72
CA ALA A 92 -4.90 13.13 11.80
C ALA A 92 -4.92 11.61 12.00
N HIS A 93 -5.73 11.12 12.94
CA HIS A 93 -5.88 9.68 13.17
C HIS A 93 -6.51 8.95 11.97
N GLN A 94 -7.44 9.58 11.25
CA GLN A 94 -7.98 9.00 10.02
C GLN A 94 -6.92 8.92 8.91
N LEU A 95 -6.07 9.94 8.77
CA LEU A 95 -4.95 9.95 7.82
C LEU A 95 -3.90 8.90 8.17
N GLU A 96 -3.56 8.73 9.45
CA GLU A 96 -2.65 7.66 9.92
C GLU A 96 -3.17 6.28 9.51
N LYS A 97 -4.47 6.00 9.75
CA LYS A 97 -5.09 4.75 9.32
C LYS A 97 -5.05 4.54 7.81
N LEU A 98 -5.27 5.60 7.03
CA LEU A 98 -5.18 5.53 5.57
C LEU A 98 -3.74 5.28 5.10
N ILE A 99 -2.75 5.88 5.75
CA ILE A 99 -1.33 5.65 5.46
C ILE A 99 -0.94 4.21 5.78
N GLU A 100 -1.37 3.67 6.93
CA GLU A 100 -1.15 2.28 7.30
C GLU A 100 -1.80 1.32 6.28
N ALA A 101 -3.06 1.56 5.92
CA ALA A 101 -3.77 0.77 4.92
C ALA A 101 -3.06 0.81 3.55
N ALA A 102 -2.68 2.00 3.08
CA ALA A 102 -1.96 2.18 1.82
C ALA A 102 -0.57 1.53 1.83
N ASN A 103 0.13 1.55 2.96
CA ASN A 103 1.42 0.87 3.11
C ASN A 103 1.27 -0.65 3.07
N ASN A 104 0.22 -1.19 3.70
CA ASN A 104 -0.08 -2.62 3.67
C ASN A 104 -0.46 -3.07 2.25
N GLU A 105 -1.33 -2.32 1.57
CA GLU A 105 -1.70 -2.59 0.18
C GLU A 105 -0.48 -2.53 -0.75
N LYS A 106 0.39 -1.53 -0.58
CA LYS A 106 1.63 -1.41 -1.34
C LYS A 106 2.57 -2.60 -1.10
N ALA A 107 2.68 -3.08 0.15
CA ALA A 107 3.49 -4.25 0.46
C ALA A 107 2.92 -5.52 -0.19
N GLU A 108 1.60 -5.70 -0.14
CA GLU A 108 0.92 -6.82 -0.78
C GLU A 108 1.07 -6.79 -2.31
N LEU A 109 0.87 -5.62 -2.94
CA LEU A 109 1.03 -5.47 -4.38
C LEU A 109 2.47 -5.74 -4.82
N ARG A 110 3.47 -5.32 -4.03
CA ARG A 110 4.88 -5.65 -4.31
C ARG A 110 5.13 -7.15 -4.23
N ALA A 111 4.61 -7.83 -3.20
CA ALA A 111 4.76 -9.28 -3.08
C ALA A 111 4.09 -10.02 -4.26
N ARG A 112 2.91 -9.58 -4.69
CA ARG A 112 2.21 -10.13 -5.85
C ARG A 112 2.98 -9.89 -7.16
N LEU A 113 3.59 -8.73 -7.31
CA LEU A 113 4.39 -8.39 -8.49
C LEU A 113 5.67 -9.23 -8.54
N ASP A 114 6.39 -9.37 -7.43
CA ASP A 114 7.58 -10.24 -7.35
C ASP A 114 7.23 -11.71 -7.67
N GLU A 115 6.08 -12.20 -7.19
CA GLU A 115 5.60 -13.55 -7.48
C GLU A 115 5.22 -13.70 -8.95
N ALA A 116 4.50 -12.74 -9.53
CA ALA A 116 4.15 -12.74 -10.95
C ALA A 116 5.39 -12.69 -11.85
N GLU A 117 6.43 -11.92 -11.47
CA GLU A 117 7.70 -11.88 -12.20
C GLU A 117 8.41 -13.24 -12.18
N LYS A 118 8.48 -13.90 -11.02
CA LYS A 118 9.05 -15.26 -10.91
C LYS A 118 8.28 -16.27 -11.76
N GLN A 119 6.96 -16.24 -11.72
CA GLN A 119 6.12 -17.12 -12.53
C GLN A 119 6.33 -16.87 -14.02
N ASN A 120 6.42 -15.61 -14.45
CA ASN A 120 6.66 -15.27 -15.84
C ASN A 120 8.06 -15.73 -16.30
N GLN A 121 9.09 -15.56 -15.47
CA GLN A 121 10.43 -16.09 -15.75
C GLN A 121 10.43 -17.62 -15.88
N ALA A 122 9.72 -18.33 -14.98
CA ALA A 122 9.61 -19.78 -15.04
C ALA A 122 8.89 -20.25 -16.31
N VAL A 123 7.77 -19.62 -16.67
CA VAL A 123 7.03 -19.93 -17.90
C VAL A 123 7.87 -19.61 -19.15
N SER A 124 8.61 -18.50 -19.16
CA SER A 124 9.50 -18.17 -20.27
C SER A 124 10.58 -19.23 -20.45
N ALA A 125 11.23 -19.65 -19.35
CA ALA A 125 12.25 -20.70 -19.38
C ALA A 125 11.67 -22.04 -19.88
N GLN A 126 10.47 -22.40 -19.41
CA GLN A 126 9.77 -23.60 -19.88
C GLN A 126 9.44 -23.52 -21.38
N ARG A 127 9.02 -22.36 -21.87
CA ARG A 127 8.73 -22.11 -23.28
C ARG A 127 9.99 -22.21 -24.14
N ASP A 128 11.12 -21.70 -23.65
CA ASP A 128 12.41 -21.83 -24.32
C ASP A 128 12.83 -23.30 -24.43
N GLN A 129 12.70 -24.06 -23.34
CA GLN A 129 13.00 -25.49 -23.31
C GLN A 129 12.11 -26.29 -24.27
N LEU A 130 10.80 -26.09 -24.21
CA LEU A 130 9.85 -26.77 -25.11
C LEU A 130 10.12 -26.45 -26.58
N GLN A 131 10.52 -25.21 -26.89
CA GLN A 131 10.88 -24.86 -28.26
C GLN A 131 12.17 -25.55 -28.72
N GLN A 132 13.16 -25.69 -27.85
CA GLN A 132 14.37 -26.45 -28.16
C GLN A 132 14.06 -27.93 -28.37
N ASP A 133 13.23 -28.51 -27.52
CA ASP A 133 12.83 -29.92 -27.62
C ASP A 133 12.01 -30.17 -28.88
N LEU A 134 11.12 -29.24 -29.25
CA LEU A 134 10.39 -29.30 -30.52
C LEU A 134 11.34 -29.23 -31.72
N LYS A 135 12.35 -28.36 -31.70
CA LYS A 135 13.35 -28.31 -32.78
C LYS A 135 14.14 -29.61 -32.89
N LYS A 136 14.50 -30.22 -31.76
CA LYS A 136 15.20 -31.52 -31.73
C LYS A 136 14.31 -32.63 -32.29
N THR A 137 13.07 -32.74 -31.82
CA THR A 137 12.14 -33.78 -32.29
C THR A 137 11.82 -33.64 -33.77
N VAL A 138 11.63 -32.41 -34.27
CA VAL A 138 11.45 -32.16 -35.71
C VAL A 138 12.68 -32.60 -36.51
N SER A 139 13.89 -32.31 -36.03
CA SER A 139 15.13 -32.72 -36.70
C SER A 139 15.31 -34.25 -36.72
N VAL A 140 15.03 -34.91 -35.59
CA VAL A 140 15.08 -36.38 -35.49
C VAL A 140 14.04 -37.01 -36.42
N LEU A 141 12.80 -36.52 -36.40
CA LEU A 141 11.73 -37.04 -37.25
C LEU A 141 12.03 -36.86 -38.74
N ALA A 142 12.66 -35.74 -39.12
CA ALA A 142 13.09 -35.52 -40.50
C ALA A 142 14.13 -36.57 -40.94
N LYS A 143 15.14 -36.84 -40.10
CA LYS A 143 16.16 -37.87 -40.36
C LYS A 143 15.56 -39.27 -40.43
N GLU A 144 14.69 -39.63 -39.49
CA GLU A 144 14.01 -40.94 -39.50
C GLU A 144 13.15 -41.11 -40.75
N ASN A 145 12.45 -40.07 -41.19
CA ASN A 145 11.64 -40.12 -42.41
C ASN A 145 12.51 -40.27 -43.66
N GLU A 146 13.67 -39.60 -43.72
CA GLU A 146 14.64 -39.79 -44.80
C GLU A 146 15.19 -41.22 -44.83
N GLN A 147 15.60 -41.74 -43.67
CA GLN A 147 16.05 -43.13 -43.54
C GLN A 147 14.96 -44.13 -43.94
N ARG A 148 13.70 -43.89 -43.54
CA ARG A 148 12.57 -44.72 -43.95
C ARG A 148 12.38 -44.73 -45.47
N LYS A 149 12.44 -43.56 -46.12
CA LYS A 149 12.34 -43.46 -47.59
C LYS A 149 13.47 -44.22 -48.28
N LEU A 150 14.70 -44.13 -47.77
CA LEU A 150 15.84 -44.89 -48.29
C LEU A 150 15.62 -46.40 -48.13
N CYS A 151 15.16 -46.86 -46.96
CA CYS A 151 14.82 -48.27 -46.75
C CYS A 151 13.70 -48.75 -47.70
N GLU A 152 12.66 -47.95 -47.90
CA GLU A 152 11.56 -48.26 -48.83
C GLU A 152 12.07 -48.37 -50.28
N ALA A 153 12.92 -47.43 -50.72
CA ALA A 153 13.52 -47.44 -52.05
C ALA A 153 14.41 -48.68 -52.26
N ASN A 154 15.32 -48.95 -51.32
CA ASN A 154 16.24 -50.08 -51.44
C ASN A 154 15.48 -51.42 -51.36
N ASN A 155 14.45 -51.54 -50.52
CA ASN A 155 13.60 -52.73 -50.48
C ASN A 155 12.89 -52.97 -51.83
N THR A 156 12.38 -51.90 -52.45
CA THR A 156 11.75 -51.97 -53.78
C THR A 156 12.76 -52.45 -54.84
N GLU A 157 13.98 -51.92 -54.83
CA GLU A 157 15.04 -52.34 -55.75
C GLU A 157 15.52 -53.78 -55.50
N LEU A 158 15.67 -54.18 -54.24
CA LEU A 158 16.01 -55.56 -53.88
C LEU A 158 14.95 -56.55 -54.34
N TYR A 159 13.67 -56.22 -54.18
CA TYR A 159 12.56 -57.03 -54.68
C TYR A 159 12.62 -57.15 -56.22
N ARG A 160 12.86 -56.05 -56.93
CA ARG A 160 13.03 -56.05 -58.39
C ARG A 160 14.18 -56.96 -58.81
N ILE A 161 15.36 -56.81 -58.21
CA ILE A 161 16.54 -57.66 -58.47
C ILE A 161 16.22 -59.13 -58.20
N GLY A 162 15.54 -59.43 -57.09
CA GLY A 162 15.13 -60.79 -56.75
C GLY A 162 14.21 -61.41 -57.81
N MET A 163 13.24 -60.64 -58.31
CA MET A 163 12.36 -61.07 -59.40
C MET A 163 13.12 -61.27 -60.72
N GLU A 164 14.06 -60.39 -61.06
CA GLU A 164 14.92 -60.56 -62.25
C GLU A 164 15.75 -61.84 -62.16
N LEU A 165 16.28 -62.16 -60.98
CA LEU A 165 17.06 -63.37 -60.75
C LEU A 165 16.20 -64.65 -60.85
N VAL A 166 14.97 -64.62 -60.32
CA VAL A 166 14.01 -65.72 -60.44
C VAL A 166 13.63 -65.95 -61.91
N ASP A 167 13.25 -64.90 -62.65
CA ASP A 167 12.92 -65.00 -64.08
C ASP A 167 14.10 -65.56 -64.88
N TRP A 168 15.31 -65.04 -64.61
CA TRP A 168 16.53 -65.54 -65.24
C TRP A 168 16.76 -67.03 -64.95
N TYR A 169 16.63 -67.47 -63.69
CA TYR A 169 16.80 -68.87 -63.32
C TYR A 169 15.74 -69.78 -63.95
N THR A 170 14.48 -69.34 -64.00
CA THR A 170 13.39 -70.06 -64.69
C THR A 170 13.66 -70.21 -66.18
N ARG A 171 14.12 -69.16 -66.86
CA ARG A 171 14.53 -69.22 -68.27
C ARG A 171 15.75 -70.12 -68.46
N LYS A 172 16.72 -70.07 -67.55
CA LYS A 172 17.88 -70.96 -67.55
C LYS A 172 17.45 -72.42 -67.49
N GLY A 173 16.48 -72.78 -66.64
CA GLY A 173 15.95 -74.16 -66.55
C GLY A 173 15.36 -74.67 -67.87
N ALA A 174 14.73 -73.80 -68.66
CA ALA A 174 14.22 -74.15 -69.99
C ALA A 174 15.32 -74.26 -71.07
N PHE A 175 16.38 -73.45 -70.97
CA PHE A 175 17.50 -73.43 -71.94
C PHE A 175 18.65 -74.39 -71.59
N ASN A 176 18.85 -74.74 -70.31
CA ASN A 176 19.94 -75.59 -69.84
C ASN A 176 19.73 -77.08 -70.14
N ALA A 177 18.47 -77.53 -70.27
CA ALA A 177 18.21 -78.90 -70.75
C ALA A 177 18.81 -79.18 -72.14
N ILE A 178 19.14 -78.13 -72.91
CA ILE A 178 19.76 -78.22 -74.23
C ILE A 178 21.28 -77.91 -74.20
N LEU A 179 21.80 -77.22 -73.16
CA LEU A 179 23.16 -76.65 -73.14
C LEU A 179 24.11 -77.21 -72.06
N GLU A 180 23.66 -78.05 -71.13
CA GLU A 180 24.53 -78.79 -70.19
C GLU A 180 25.49 -79.79 -70.88
N ALA A 181 25.37 -79.98 -72.20
CA ALA A 181 26.13 -80.96 -72.98
C ALA A 181 27.39 -80.43 -73.69
N GLU A 182 27.76 -79.15 -73.56
CA GLU A 182 28.83 -78.55 -74.40
C GLU A 182 30.12 -78.20 -73.60
N PRO A 183 31.16 -79.06 -73.61
CA PRO A 183 32.40 -78.85 -72.87
C PRO A 183 33.43 -77.90 -73.52
N PHE A 184 33.18 -77.33 -74.71
CA PHE A 184 34.26 -76.74 -75.53
C PHE A 184 34.30 -75.20 -75.64
N THR A 185 33.23 -74.45 -75.41
CA THR A 185 33.24 -73.00 -75.75
C THR A 185 33.45 -72.04 -74.58
N ARG A 186 33.25 -72.45 -73.31
CA ARG A 186 33.33 -71.60 -72.09
C ARG A 186 32.58 -70.25 -72.12
N MET A 187 31.95 -69.86 -73.23
CA MET A 187 31.25 -68.58 -73.39
C MET A 187 30.13 -68.41 -72.37
N LYS A 188 29.40 -69.49 -72.07
CA LYS A 188 28.38 -69.49 -71.02
C LYS A 188 28.93 -69.25 -69.62
N SER A 189 30.16 -69.68 -69.33
CA SER A 189 30.81 -69.37 -68.05
C SER A 189 31.09 -67.88 -67.90
N VAL A 190 31.53 -67.22 -68.97
CA VAL A 190 31.80 -65.77 -68.98
C VAL A 190 30.50 -64.96 -68.91
N GLU A 191 29.46 -65.37 -69.65
CA GLU A 191 28.12 -64.76 -69.53
C GLU A 191 27.57 -64.86 -68.11
N MET A 192 27.79 -66.00 -67.43
CA MET A 192 27.41 -66.20 -66.03
C MET A 192 28.20 -65.29 -65.08
N GLU A 193 29.51 -65.18 -65.27
CA GLU A 193 30.38 -64.34 -64.45
C GLU A 193 30.01 -62.85 -64.59
N ASN A 194 29.82 -62.37 -65.82
CA ASN A 194 29.34 -61.01 -66.09
C ASN A 194 27.97 -60.76 -65.45
N LEU A 195 27.06 -61.73 -65.48
CA LEU A 195 25.75 -61.59 -64.85
C LEU A 195 25.84 -61.49 -63.32
N LEU A 196 26.65 -62.36 -62.71
CA LEU A 196 26.90 -62.33 -61.26
C LEU A 196 27.54 -61.00 -60.84
N GLU A 197 28.49 -60.50 -61.63
CA GLU A 197 29.13 -59.20 -61.40
C GLU A 197 28.13 -58.05 -61.51
N ASN A 198 27.30 -58.01 -62.56
CA ASN A 198 26.23 -57.02 -62.70
C ASN A 198 25.26 -56.99 -61.52
N TYR A 199 24.85 -58.16 -61.00
CA TYR A 199 23.97 -58.20 -59.83
C TYR A 199 24.70 -57.85 -58.53
N ARG A 200 25.97 -58.22 -58.42
CA ARG A 200 26.81 -57.83 -57.29
C ARG A 200 26.94 -56.31 -57.22
N GLU A 201 27.22 -55.64 -58.34
CA GLU A 201 27.26 -54.18 -58.42
C GLU A 201 25.90 -53.55 -58.07
N LYS A 202 24.79 -54.09 -58.59
CA LYS A 202 23.43 -53.63 -58.24
C LYS A 202 23.14 -53.77 -56.74
N LEU A 203 23.53 -54.88 -56.11
CA LEU A 203 23.33 -55.12 -54.67
C LEU A 203 24.25 -54.26 -53.80
N GLU A 204 25.50 -54.07 -54.21
CA GLU A 204 26.45 -53.19 -53.52
C GLU A 204 25.98 -51.72 -53.60
N GLY A 205 25.44 -51.28 -54.74
CA GLY A 205 24.89 -49.93 -54.90
C GLY A 205 23.62 -49.64 -54.07
N GLN A 206 22.88 -50.67 -53.66
CA GLN A 206 21.68 -50.56 -52.81
C GLN A 206 21.97 -50.83 -51.32
N ARG A 207 23.25 -51.01 -50.95
CA ARG A 207 23.64 -51.29 -49.57
C ARG A 207 23.50 -50.02 -48.72
N LEU A 208 22.69 -50.10 -47.67
CA LEU A 208 22.64 -49.06 -46.65
C LEU A 208 23.90 -49.14 -45.78
N GLU A 209 24.75 -48.13 -45.84
CA GLU A 209 25.84 -47.99 -44.88
C GLU A 209 25.30 -47.47 -43.56
N ARG A 210 25.68 -48.14 -42.46
CA ARG A 210 25.35 -47.68 -41.12
C ARG A 210 26.14 -46.40 -40.86
N THR A 211 25.49 -45.24 -41.00
CA THR A 211 26.04 -43.98 -40.53
C THR A 211 25.99 -44.01 -38.99
N ILE A 212 27.11 -44.38 -38.38
CA ILE A 212 27.30 -44.28 -36.94
C ILE A 212 27.51 -42.80 -36.63
N ASN A 213 26.49 -42.17 -36.06
CA ASN A 213 26.58 -40.88 -35.37
C ASN A 213 26.06 -41.07 -33.95
#